data_AF-A0A2G9PEI0-F1
#
_entry.id   AF-A0A2G9PEI0-F1
#
_cell.length_a   1.000
_cell.length_b   1.000
_cell.length_c   1.000
_cell.angle_alpha   90.00
_cell.angle_beta   90.00
_cell.angle_gamma   90.00
#
_symmetry.space_group_name_H-M   'P 1'
#
loop_
_entity.id
_entity.type
_entity.pdbx_description
1 polymer ?
#
loop_
_entity_poly.entity_id
_entity_poly.type
_entity_poly.pdbx_seq_one_letter_code
_entity_poly.pdbx_strand_id
1 'polypeptide(L)'
;MEKKALLVVAPLLALALAGCVQPPGPPEGGLLWHGFEWAAVPSQCEASMSDACSLYGCMVESCWCAETAPSAIVAEWNHPVSDENAAMAAVNENLDAVSGRLWPDASSEVVVKRAVKLNAIFFNVFLDYGGDEGVVTVAADGTIFLSQCGV
;
A
#
# COMPACT_ATOMS: atom_id res chain seq x y z
N MET A 1 -69.74 -5.23 5.62
CA MET A 1 -68.92 -6.43 5.33
C MET A 1 -67.95 -6.04 4.24
N GLU A 2 -66.67 -6.21 4.54
CA GLU A 2 -65.52 -5.49 3.97
C GLU A 2 -65.25 -5.81 2.50
N LYS A 3 -64.96 -4.79 1.70
CA LYS A 3 -64.31 -4.94 0.39
C LYS A 3 -62.86 -4.47 0.52
N LYS A 4 -61.94 -5.45 0.51
CA LYS A 4 -60.48 -5.27 0.52
C LYS A 4 -60.03 -4.57 -0.77
N ALA A 5 -59.29 -3.48 -0.63
CA ALA A 5 -58.57 -2.85 -1.74
C ALA A 5 -57.23 -3.58 -1.94
N LEU A 6 -57.03 -4.14 -3.14
CA LEU A 6 -55.80 -4.80 -3.56
C LEU A 6 -54.88 -3.72 -4.14
N LEU A 7 -53.81 -3.34 -3.43
CA LEU A 7 -52.78 -2.44 -3.95
C LEU A 7 -51.79 -3.28 -4.77
N VAL A 8 -51.80 -3.10 -6.10
CA VAL A 8 -50.81 -3.68 -7.00
C VAL A 8 -49.57 -2.79 -6.97
N VAL A 9 -48.50 -3.25 -6.32
CA VAL A 9 -47.18 -2.59 -6.34
C VAL A 9 -46.41 -3.12 -7.54
N ALA A 10 -46.24 -2.29 -8.57
CA ALA A 10 -45.32 -2.56 -9.67
C ALA A 10 -43.88 -2.30 -9.21
N PRO A 11 -42.91 -3.22 -9.41
CA PRO A 11 -41.51 -2.92 -9.17
C PRO A 11 -40.93 -2.15 -10.36
N LEU A 12 -40.54 -0.89 -10.14
CA LEU A 12 -39.67 -0.14 -11.04
C LEU A 12 -38.28 -0.79 -11.01
N LEU A 13 -37.94 -1.46 -12.10
CA LEU A 13 -36.60 -1.98 -12.36
C LEU A 13 -35.67 -0.79 -12.67
N ALA A 14 -34.91 -0.34 -11.67
CA ALA A 14 -33.82 0.61 -11.89
C ALA A 14 -32.59 -0.15 -12.38
N LEU A 15 -32.37 -0.16 -13.70
CA LEU A 15 -31.07 -0.49 -14.29
C LEU A 15 -30.07 0.61 -13.92
N ALA A 16 -29.29 0.40 -12.86
CA ALA A 16 -28.09 1.17 -12.62
C ALA A 16 -27.01 0.67 -13.59
N LEU A 17 -26.75 1.47 -14.63
CA LEU A 17 -25.54 1.40 -15.43
C LEU A 17 -24.34 1.59 -14.47
N ALA A 18 -23.69 0.49 -14.12
CA ALA A 18 -22.37 0.52 -13.49
C ALA A 18 -21.36 0.98 -14.55
N GLY A 19 -21.30 2.30 -14.75
CA GLY A 19 -20.14 2.92 -15.38
C GLY A 19 -18.93 2.62 -14.51
N CYS A 20 -17.87 2.07 -15.10
CA CYS A 20 -16.56 2.00 -14.48
C CYS A 20 -16.13 3.43 -14.14
N VAL A 21 -16.35 3.86 -12.91
CA VAL A 21 -15.73 5.09 -12.40
C VAL A 21 -14.25 4.77 -12.27
N GLN A 22 -13.50 5.07 -13.33
CA GLN A 22 -12.05 5.12 -13.21
C GLN A 22 -11.72 6.13 -12.11
N PRO A 23 -10.88 5.77 -11.13
CA PRO A 23 -10.45 6.73 -10.12
C PRO A 23 -9.86 7.95 -10.82
N PRO A 24 -10.09 9.17 -10.30
CA PRO A 24 -9.54 10.37 -10.90
C PRO A 24 -8.03 10.18 -11.07
N GLY A 25 -7.56 10.31 -12.30
CA GLY A 25 -6.14 10.37 -12.60
C GLY A 25 -5.50 11.57 -11.90
N PRO A 26 -4.17 11.61 -11.79
CA PRO A 26 -3.49 12.79 -11.28
C PRO A 26 -3.94 14.04 -12.03
N PRO A 27 -4.10 15.20 -11.36
CA PRO A 27 -4.40 16.46 -12.05
C PRO A 27 -3.34 16.71 -13.13
N GLU A 28 -3.75 17.24 -14.29
CA GLU A 28 -2.85 17.55 -15.41
C GLU A 28 -1.63 18.34 -14.91
N GLY A 29 -0.43 17.79 -15.12
CA GLY A 29 0.84 18.38 -14.68
C GLY A 29 1.33 17.97 -13.28
N GLY A 30 0.70 17.00 -12.63
CA GLY A 30 1.20 16.43 -11.37
C GLY A 30 2.55 15.71 -11.53
N LEU A 31 3.39 15.80 -10.51
CA LEU A 31 4.64 15.04 -10.44
C LEU A 31 4.33 13.55 -10.24
N LEU A 32 5.05 12.68 -10.95
CA LEU A 32 4.85 11.23 -10.89
C LEU A 32 6.12 10.55 -10.37
N TRP A 33 5.97 9.69 -9.36
CA TRP A 33 7.05 8.84 -8.87
C TRP A 33 7.51 7.87 -9.97
N HIS A 34 8.77 7.99 -10.40
CA HIS A 34 9.36 7.23 -11.52
C HIS A 34 8.50 7.16 -12.80
N GLY A 35 7.64 8.16 -13.03
CA GLY A 35 6.75 8.20 -14.19
C GLY A 35 5.54 7.26 -14.12
N PHE A 36 5.26 6.63 -12.98
CA PHE A 36 4.07 5.78 -12.82
C PHE A 36 2.80 6.63 -12.75
N GLU A 37 1.86 6.40 -13.67
CA GLU A 37 0.65 7.22 -13.82
C GLU A 37 -0.27 7.20 -12.60
N TRP A 38 -0.20 6.15 -11.77
CA TRP A 38 -0.98 6.02 -10.54
C TRP A 38 -0.28 6.59 -9.30
N ALA A 39 0.98 7.00 -9.42
CA ALA A 39 1.88 7.30 -8.29
C ALA A 39 2.13 8.81 -8.17
N ALA A 40 1.05 9.57 -7.98
CA ALA A 40 1.11 11.03 -7.88
C ALA A 40 1.89 11.49 -6.64
N VAL A 41 2.82 12.42 -6.83
CA VAL A 41 3.59 13.07 -5.77
C VAL A 41 3.06 14.48 -5.55
N PRO A 42 2.67 14.84 -4.30
CA PRO A 42 2.32 16.21 -3.96
C PRO A 42 3.51 17.17 -4.18
N SER A 43 3.25 18.38 -4.66
CA SER A 43 4.31 19.35 -4.99
C SER A 43 5.21 19.71 -3.80
N GLN A 44 4.69 19.71 -2.57
CA GLN A 44 5.49 19.94 -1.37
C GLN A 44 6.55 18.84 -1.11
N CYS A 45 6.42 17.68 -1.75
CA CYS A 45 7.34 16.55 -1.63
C CYS A 45 8.26 16.37 -2.84
N GLU A 46 8.27 17.31 -3.79
CA GLU A 46 9.09 17.25 -5.01
C GLU A 46 10.58 17.06 -4.70
N ALA A 47 11.10 17.80 -3.71
CA ALA A 47 12.51 17.72 -3.32
C ALA A 47 12.92 16.35 -2.77
N SER A 48 11.96 15.52 -2.37
CA SER A 48 12.20 14.18 -1.83
C SER A 48 12.07 13.08 -2.90
N MET A 49 11.78 13.41 -4.15
CA MET A 49 11.50 12.44 -5.22
C MET A 49 12.72 11.63 -5.72
N SER A 50 13.91 11.81 -5.15
CA SER A 50 15.08 11.01 -5.52
C SER A 50 15.29 9.80 -4.61
N ASP A 51 14.56 9.70 -3.50
CA ASP A 51 14.81 8.71 -2.46
C ASP A 51 13.49 8.27 -1.79
N ALA A 52 13.21 6.97 -1.80
CA ALA A 52 11.97 6.42 -1.25
C ALA A 52 11.80 6.75 0.24
N CYS A 53 12.88 6.78 1.02
CA CYS A 53 12.83 7.09 2.45
C CYS A 53 12.47 8.56 2.73
N SER A 54 13.12 9.48 2.03
CA SER A 54 12.85 10.92 2.10
C SER A 54 11.43 11.23 1.62
N LEU A 55 10.98 10.55 0.57
CA LEU A 55 9.62 10.72 0.06
C LEU A 55 8.58 10.16 1.02
N TYR A 56 8.84 8.99 1.62
CA TYR A 56 7.98 8.39 2.63
C TYR A 56 7.75 9.35 3.81
N GLY A 57 8.82 9.94 4.34
CA GLY A 57 8.69 10.89 5.44
C GLY A 57 7.99 12.21 5.08
N CYS A 58 7.98 12.59 3.81
CA CYS A 58 7.18 13.74 3.36
C CYS A 58 5.70 13.39 3.14
N MET A 59 5.42 12.20 2.61
CA MET A 59 4.08 11.79 2.18
C MET A 59 3.25 11.11 3.28
N VAL A 60 3.91 10.56 4.29
CA VAL A 60 3.26 9.85 5.40
C VAL A 60 3.59 10.59 6.69
N GLU A 61 2.60 11.29 7.21
CA GLU A 61 2.74 12.16 8.39
C GLU A 61 3.27 11.39 9.59
N SER A 62 4.25 11.98 10.28
CA SER A 62 4.90 11.42 11.47
C SER A 62 5.54 10.03 11.26
N CYS A 63 5.86 9.65 10.02
CA CYS A 63 6.56 8.40 9.72
C CYS A 63 7.91 8.67 9.03
N TRP A 64 8.86 7.76 9.19
CA TRP A 64 10.18 7.81 8.55
C TRP A 64 10.75 6.41 8.34
N CYS A 65 11.77 6.27 7.50
CA CYS A 65 12.54 5.03 7.43
C CYS A 65 13.28 4.77 8.74
N ALA A 66 13.21 3.55 9.25
CA ALA A 66 13.92 3.16 10.47
C ALA A 66 15.43 3.39 10.32
N GLU A 67 16.07 4.05 11.28
CA GLU A 67 17.53 4.21 11.28
C GLU A 67 18.22 2.88 11.67
N THR A 68 18.36 1.98 10.70
CA THR A 68 18.99 0.66 10.90
C THR A 68 20.28 0.51 10.12
N ALA A 69 21.29 -0.17 10.69
CA ALA A 69 22.55 -0.46 10.00
C ALA A 69 22.48 -1.78 9.22
N PRO A 70 22.90 -1.86 7.94
CA PRO A 70 23.57 -0.81 7.16
C PRO A 70 22.61 0.09 6.35
N SER A 71 21.31 -0.24 6.29
CA SER A 71 20.27 0.57 5.64
C SER A 71 18.89 0.19 6.20
N ALA A 72 17.91 1.09 6.04
CA ALA A 72 16.48 0.82 6.23
C ALA A 72 15.91 -0.03 5.10
N ILE A 73 16.49 0.07 3.90
CA ILE A 73 16.10 -0.70 2.72
C ILE A 73 16.52 -2.15 2.94
N VAL A 74 15.55 -3.04 2.84
CA VAL A 74 15.70 -4.47 3.10
C VAL A 74 15.87 -5.24 1.80
N ALA A 75 15.11 -4.87 0.77
CA ALA A 75 15.15 -5.50 -0.55
C ALA A 75 14.60 -4.56 -1.62
N GLU A 76 14.87 -4.87 -2.89
CA GLU A 76 14.32 -4.18 -4.05
C GLU A 76 13.64 -5.18 -4.97
N TRP A 77 12.32 -5.06 -5.09
CA TRP A 77 11.53 -5.77 -6.07
C TRP A 77 11.40 -4.87 -7.30
N ASN A 78 12.16 -5.12 -8.37
CA ASN A 78 12.22 -4.24 -9.54
C ASN A 78 10.97 -4.31 -10.45
N HIS A 79 9.79 -4.41 -9.84
CA HIS A 79 8.50 -4.47 -10.48
C HIS A 79 7.56 -3.41 -9.90
N PRO A 80 6.78 -2.70 -10.74
CA PRO A 80 5.87 -1.68 -10.23
C PRO A 80 4.79 -2.25 -9.31
N VAL A 81 4.57 -1.58 -8.19
CA VAL A 81 3.55 -1.93 -7.17
C VAL A 81 2.40 -0.95 -7.29
N SER A 82 1.23 -1.44 -7.70
CA SER A 82 0.03 -0.61 -7.88
C SER A 82 -1.11 -0.94 -6.92
N ASP A 83 -1.06 -2.12 -6.29
CA ASP A 83 -2.06 -2.61 -5.35
C ASP A 83 -1.46 -3.44 -4.20
N GLU A 84 -2.32 -3.81 -3.25
CA GLU A 84 -1.96 -4.56 -2.04
C GLU A 84 -1.48 -5.98 -2.35
N ASN A 85 -1.98 -6.63 -3.39
CA ASN A 85 -1.55 -7.98 -3.77
C ASN A 85 -0.13 -7.95 -4.34
N ALA A 86 0.19 -6.96 -5.17
CA ALA A 86 1.54 -6.74 -5.67
C ALA A 86 2.51 -6.43 -4.53
N ALA A 87 2.09 -5.64 -3.53
CA ALA A 87 2.92 -5.36 -2.35
C ALA A 87 3.19 -6.64 -1.53
N MET A 88 2.18 -7.48 -1.33
CA MET A 88 2.36 -8.79 -0.68
C MET A 88 3.24 -9.73 -1.50
N ALA A 89 3.14 -9.71 -2.84
CA ALA A 89 4.00 -10.50 -3.71
C ALA A 89 5.46 -10.06 -3.60
N ALA A 90 5.73 -8.74 -3.61
CA ALA A 90 7.06 -8.17 -3.40
C ALA A 90 7.71 -8.70 -2.12
N VAL A 91 6.96 -8.70 -1.01
CA VAL A 91 7.44 -9.18 0.29
C VAL A 91 7.58 -10.70 0.32
N ASN A 92 6.65 -11.46 -0.26
CA ASN A 92 6.76 -12.93 -0.33
C ASN A 92 7.98 -13.38 -1.15
N GLU A 93 8.28 -12.72 -2.27
CA GLU A 93 9.45 -13.05 -3.10
C GLU A 93 10.77 -12.67 -2.42
N ASN A 94 10.75 -11.70 -1.49
CA ASN A 94 11.91 -11.25 -0.74
C ASN A 94 11.84 -11.65 0.75
N LEU A 95 11.09 -12.71 1.07
CA LEU A 95 10.75 -13.05 2.45
C LEU A 95 11.96 -13.39 3.30
N ASP A 96 13.00 -14.01 2.72
CA ASP A 96 14.25 -14.33 3.45
C ASP A 96 14.99 -13.05 3.89
N ALA A 97 15.06 -12.03 3.03
CA ALA A 97 15.68 -10.76 3.37
C ALA A 97 14.85 -9.99 4.42
N VAL A 98 13.52 -9.98 4.26
CA VAL A 98 12.59 -9.33 5.18
C VAL A 98 12.61 -10.00 6.56
N SER A 99 12.46 -11.32 6.61
CA SER A 99 12.48 -12.09 7.86
C SER A 99 13.84 -11.99 8.55
N GLY A 100 14.95 -12.11 7.82
CA GLY A 100 16.28 -11.93 8.37
C GLY A 100 16.53 -10.53 8.95
N ARG A 101 15.71 -9.54 8.58
CA ARG A 101 15.74 -8.20 9.18
C ARG A 101 14.83 -7.97 10.35
N LEU A 102 13.61 -8.46 10.31
CA LEU A 102 12.67 -8.31 11.42
C LEU A 102 12.99 -9.26 12.56
N TRP A 103 13.37 -10.50 12.23
CA TRP A 103 13.56 -11.60 13.16
C TRP A 103 14.79 -12.44 12.76
N PRO A 104 16.01 -11.96 13.02
CA PRO A 104 17.24 -12.66 12.64
C PRO A 104 17.39 -14.05 13.28
N ASP A 105 16.73 -14.26 14.42
CA ASP A 105 16.72 -15.53 15.16
C ASP A 105 15.41 -16.33 14.94
N ALA A 106 14.71 -16.06 13.83
CA ALA A 106 13.48 -16.77 13.50
C ALA A 106 13.73 -18.29 13.35
N SER A 107 12.97 -19.09 14.09
CA SER A 107 12.99 -20.56 14.06
C SER A 107 11.67 -21.17 13.60
N SER A 108 10.62 -20.36 13.55
CA SER A 108 9.31 -20.66 12.97
C SER A 108 9.13 -20.03 11.58
N GLU A 109 8.13 -20.47 10.84
CA GLU A 109 7.77 -19.91 9.55
C GLU A 109 7.23 -18.47 9.70
N VAL A 110 7.72 -17.56 8.86
CA VAL A 110 7.17 -16.19 8.73
C VAL A 110 6.10 -16.21 7.66
N VAL A 111 4.94 -15.60 7.94
CA VAL A 111 3.80 -15.57 7.02
C VAL A 111 3.41 -14.14 6.69
N VAL A 112 3.29 -13.82 5.40
CA VAL A 112 2.71 -12.55 4.94
C VAL A 112 1.19 -12.60 5.06
N LYS A 113 0.61 -11.71 5.87
CA LYS A 113 -0.82 -11.76 6.25
C LYS A 113 -1.70 -10.89 5.38
N ARG A 114 -1.30 -9.64 5.19
CA ARG A 114 -2.07 -8.61 4.46
C ARG A 114 -1.19 -7.43 4.08
N ALA A 115 -1.66 -6.64 3.12
CA ALA A 115 -1.14 -5.30 2.88
C ALA A 115 -2.23 -4.24 3.10
N VAL A 116 -1.81 -3.00 3.31
CA VAL A 116 -2.67 -1.82 3.41
C VAL A 116 -2.05 -0.72 2.58
N LYS A 117 -2.82 -0.18 1.63
CA LYS A 117 -2.42 1.03 0.90
C LYS A 117 -2.43 2.25 1.83
N LEU A 118 -1.30 2.94 1.96
CA LEU A 118 -1.19 4.19 2.71
C LEU A 118 -1.54 5.38 1.82
N ASN A 119 -0.98 5.39 0.62
CA ASN A 119 -1.24 6.40 -0.42
C ASN A 119 -0.93 5.81 -1.80
N ALA A 120 -0.84 6.67 -2.82
CA ALA A 120 -0.56 6.26 -4.20
C ALA A 120 0.76 5.51 -4.40
N ILE A 121 1.73 5.69 -3.49
CA ILE A 121 3.10 5.19 -3.61
C ILE A 121 3.41 4.11 -2.58
N PHE A 122 2.94 4.25 -1.35
CA PHE A 122 3.38 3.39 -0.24
C PHE A 122 2.30 2.45 0.26
N PHE A 123 2.72 1.22 0.58
CA PHE A 123 1.90 0.15 1.13
C PHE A 123 2.58 -0.41 2.38
N ASN A 124 1.85 -0.61 3.47
CA ASN A 124 2.35 -1.40 4.59
C ASN A 124 1.97 -2.85 4.42
N VAL A 125 2.94 -3.75 4.58
CA VAL A 125 2.74 -5.20 4.53
C VAL A 125 2.99 -5.77 5.92
N PHE A 126 2.00 -6.50 6.42
CA PHE A 126 1.99 -7.09 7.76
C PHE A 126 2.40 -8.56 7.67
N LEU A 127 3.38 -8.94 8.48
CA LEU A 127 3.91 -10.27 8.62
C LEU A 127 3.67 -10.80 10.04
N ASP A 128 3.57 -12.11 10.18
CA ASP A 128 3.39 -12.79 11.46
C ASP A 128 4.48 -13.84 11.62
N TYR A 129 5.13 -13.84 12.79
CA TYR A 129 6.14 -14.80 13.20
C TYR A 129 5.79 -15.33 14.59
N GLY A 130 5.19 -16.53 14.67
CA GLY A 130 4.88 -17.14 15.96
C GLY A 130 3.92 -16.34 16.86
N GLY A 131 3.13 -15.41 16.30
CA GLY A 131 2.26 -14.49 17.04
C GLY A 131 2.84 -13.09 17.23
N ASP A 132 4.12 -12.86 16.88
CA ASP A 132 4.72 -11.53 16.81
C ASP A 132 4.42 -10.89 15.45
N GLU A 133 3.85 -9.68 15.46
CA GLU A 133 3.55 -8.92 14.24
C GLU A 133 4.74 -8.05 13.83
N GLY A 134 5.10 -8.11 12.55
CA GLY A 134 6.08 -7.26 11.92
C GLY A 134 5.46 -6.49 10.75
N VAL A 135 6.01 -5.31 10.47
CA VAL A 135 5.58 -4.46 9.35
C VAL A 135 6.79 -4.03 8.55
N VAL A 136 6.65 -4.10 7.23
CA VAL A 136 7.53 -3.42 6.28
C VAL A 136 6.70 -2.51 5.38
N THR A 137 7.34 -1.49 4.81
CA THR A 137 6.72 -0.63 3.81
C THR A 137 7.29 -0.97 2.44
N VAL A 138 6.41 -0.99 1.43
CA VAL A 138 6.73 -1.20 0.03
C VAL A 138 6.36 0.06 -0.75
N ALA A 139 7.30 0.61 -1.50
CA ALA A 139 7.07 1.73 -2.42
C ALA A 139 6.58 1.25 -3.80
N ALA A 140 6.04 2.17 -4.61
CA ALA A 140 5.44 1.86 -5.91
C ALA A 140 6.45 1.37 -6.97
N ASP A 141 7.74 1.59 -6.76
CA ASP A 141 8.85 1.03 -7.55
C ASP A 141 9.30 -0.35 -7.04
N GLY A 142 8.73 -0.80 -5.90
CA GLY A 142 9.01 -2.07 -5.25
C GLY A 142 10.19 -2.06 -4.28
N THR A 143 10.71 -0.89 -3.90
CA THR A 143 11.63 -0.79 -2.75
C THR A 143 10.92 -1.21 -1.47
N ILE A 144 11.52 -2.14 -0.72
CA ILE A 144 11.02 -2.66 0.56
C ILE A 144 11.92 -2.13 1.68
N PHE A 145 11.35 -1.47 2.67
CA PHE A 145 12.10 -0.87 3.77
C PHE A 145 11.39 -0.98 5.12
N LEU A 146 12.18 -0.90 6.19
CA LEU A 146 11.68 -0.77 7.55
C LEU A 146 11.25 0.67 7.80
N SER A 147 10.06 0.87 8.35
CA SER A 147 9.55 2.19 8.71
C SER A 147 9.22 2.28 10.20
N GLN A 148 9.24 3.50 10.73
CA GLN A 148 8.81 3.84 12.08
C GLN A 148 7.86 5.03 12.00
N CYS A 149 6.89 5.10 12.90
CA CYS A 149 6.00 6.25 13.03
C CYS A 149 6.00 6.73 14.48
N GLY A 150 6.17 8.04 14.66
CA GLY A 150 6.14 8.71 15.95
C GLY A 150 4.71 9.05 16.35
N VAL A 151 4.38 8.78 17.62
CA VAL A 151 3.18 9.31 18.30
C VAL A 151 3.49 10.61 19.02
#